data_AF-A0A2V6H9V7-F1
#
_entry.id   AF-A0A2V6H9V7-F1
#
_cell.length_a   1.000
_cell.length_b   1.000
_cell.length_c   1.000
_cell.angle_alpha   90.00
_cell.angle_beta   90.00
_cell.angle_gamma   90.00
#
_symmetry.space_group_name_H-M   'P 1'
#
loop_
_entity.id
_entity.type
_entity.pdbx_description
1 polymer ?
#
loop_
_entity_poly.entity_id
_entity_poly.type
_entity_poly.pdbx_seq_one_letter_code
_entity_poly.pdbx_strand_id
1 'polypeptide(L)' 'DQIERAQQHVGNFKKNLSPPQKFSESVFQEINTEIADLRTAVVGEEKAGRVVTERQISPVERF' A
#
# COMPACT_ATOMS: atom_id res chain seq x y z
N ASP A 1 -29.35 18.21 -10.01
CA ASP A 1 -28.81 16.99 -10.62
C ASP A 1 -28.32 16.02 -9.53
N GLN A 2 -28.38 14.69 -9.72
CA GLN A 2 -27.81 13.74 -8.75
C GLN A 2 -26.28 13.74 -8.77
N ILE A 3 -25.68 14.00 -9.94
CA ILE A 3 -24.23 13.99 -10.13
C ILE A 3 -23.58 15.18 -9.41
N GLU A 4 -24.16 16.37 -9.51
CA GLU A 4 -23.68 17.57 -8.81
C GLU A 4 -23.65 17.36 -7.29
N ARG A 5 -24.71 16.76 -6.72
CA ARG A 5 -24.76 16.49 -5.27
C ARG A 5 -23.66 15.52 -4.84
N ALA A 6 -23.43 14.46 -5.62
CA ALA A 6 -22.35 13.51 -5.33
C ALA A 6 -20.96 14.18 -5.38
N GLN A 7 -20.71 15.02 -6.39
CA GLN A 7 -19.47 15.78 -6.50
C GLN A 7 -19.28 16.76 -5.34
N GLN A 8 -20.35 17.40 -4.90
CA GLN A 8 -20.32 18.33 -3.76
C GLN A 8 -20.01 17.60 -2.45
N HIS A 9 -20.54 16.39 -2.24
CA HIS A 9 -20.19 15.55 -1.10
C HIS A 9 -18.73 15.12 -1.11
N VAL A 10 -18.21 14.68 -2.26
CA VAL A 10 -16.79 14.33 -2.42
C VAL A 10 -15.89 15.53 -2.15
N GLY A 11 -16.27 16.72 -2.63
CA GLY A 11 -15.53 17.95 -2.37
C GLY A 11 -15.49 18.30 -0.88
N ASN A 12 -16.63 18.21 -0.19
CA ASN A 12 -16.71 18.48 1.25
C ASN A 12 -15.94 17.44 2.07
N PHE A 13 -16.00 16.17 1.68
CA PHE A 13 -15.22 15.11 2.30
C PHE A 13 -13.71 15.39 2.20
N LYS A 14 -13.23 15.71 1.00
CA LYS A 14 -11.80 15.99 0.75
C LYS A 14 -11.25 17.17 1.54
N LYS A 15 -12.07 18.19 1.84
CA LYS A 15 -11.66 19.34 2.68
C LYS A 15 -11.33 18.97 4.13
N ASN A 16 -11.93 17.89 4.63
CA ASN A 16 -11.72 17.42 5.99
C ASN A 16 -10.61 16.36 6.08
N LEU A 17 -10.02 15.96 4.94
CA LEU A 17 -8.88 15.07 4.93
C LEU A 17 -7.63 15.83 5.30
N SER A 18 -6.85 15.27 6.22
CA SER A 18 -5.48 15.74 6.42
C SER A 18 -4.68 15.50 5.13
N PRO A 19 -3.80 16.44 4.74
CA PRO A 19 -2.89 16.19 3.64
C PRO A 19 -2.11 14.90 3.88
N PRO A 20 -1.90 14.06 2.85
CA PRO A 20 -1.04 12.91 3.00
C PRO A 20 0.34 13.39 3.46
N GLN A 21 0.96 12.63 4.36
CA GLN A 21 2.33 12.88 4.74
C GLN A 21 3.20 12.83 3.48
N LYS A 22 4.20 13.72 3.42
CA LYS A 22 5.18 13.66 2.34
C LYS A 22 5.85 12.29 2.41
N PHE A 23 5.97 11.66 1.25
CA PHE A 23 6.76 10.45 1.13
C PHE A 23 8.18 10.73 1.61
N SER A 24 8.71 9.80 2.40
CA SER A 24 10.08 9.83 2.88
C SER A 24 10.75 8.52 2.52
N GLU A 25 11.74 8.59 1.64
CA GLU A 25 12.50 7.42 1.22
C GLU A 25 13.16 6.73 2.43
N SER A 26 13.65 7.50 3.40
CA SER A 26 14.29 6.93 4.60
C SER A 26 13.32 6.12 5.44
N VAL A 27 12.11 6.64 5.67
CA VAL A 27 11.06 5.92 6.44
C VAL A 27 10.60 4.69 5.67
N PHE A 28 10.48 4.80 4.34
CA PHE A 28 10.14 3.66 3.51
C PHE A 28 11.21 2.56 3.56
N GLN A 29 12.49 2.93 3.51
CA GLN A 29 13.59 1.97 3.61
C GLN A 29 13.66 1.32 5.00
N GLU A 30 13.43 2.07 6.07
CA GLU A 30 13.34 1.52 7.43
C GLU A 30 12.30 0.40 7.52
N ILE A 31 11.08 0.67 7.04
CA ILE A 31 10.01 -0.33 6.98
C ILE A 31 10.41 -1.53 6.11
N ASN A 32 11.05 -1.30 4.96
CA ASN A 32 11.50 -2.40 4.09
C ASN A 32 12.54 -3.28 4.77
N THR A 33 13.47 -2.69 5.52
CA THR A 33 14.48 -3.43 6.30
C THR A 33 13.80 -4.26 7.38
N GLU A 34 12.88 -3.69 8.16
CA GLU A 34 12.13 -4.42 9.18
C GLU A 34 11.35 -5.61 8.59
N ILE A 35 10.72 -5.42 7.44
CA ILE A 35 10.00 -6.49 6.73
C ILE A 35 10.99 -7.58 6.26
N ALA A 36 12.17 -7.20 5.77
CA ALA A 36 13.20 -8.15 5.36
C ALA A 36 13.73 -8.96 6.54
N ASP A 37 13.95 -8.32 7.69
CA ASP A 37 14.38 -8.96 8.93
C ASP A 37 13.31 -9.92 9.44
N LEU A 38 12.05 -9.49 9.49
CA LEU A 38 10.92 -10.33 9.86
C LEU A 38 10.80 -11.55 8.94
N ARG A 39 10.96 -11.37 7.63
CA ARG A 39 10.95 -12.48 6.67
C ARG A 39 12.06 -13.46 6.98
N THR A 40 13.28 -12.97 7.19
CA THR A 40 14.43 -13.81 7.54
C THR A 40 14.19 -14.59 8.83
N ALA A 41 13.65 -13.94 9.87
CA ALA A 41 13.32 -14.59 11.13
C ALA A 41 12.25 -15.70 10.99
N VAL A 42 11.28 -15.52 10.08
CA VAL A 42 10.16 -16.47 9.90
C VAL A 42 10.53 -17.65 9.00
N VAL A 43 11.20 -17.41 7.87
CA VAL A 43 11.45 -18.45 6.85
C VAL A 43 12.90 -18.92 6.76
N GLY A 44 13.82 -18.27 7.49
CA GLY A 44 15.26 -18.50 7.42
C GLY A 44 15.92 -17.80 6.23
N GLU A 45 17.23 -17.56 6.33
CA GLU A 45 18.03 -16.83 5.33
C GLU A 45 17.89 -17.41 3.90
N GLU A 46 17.95 -18.74 3.77
CA GLU A 46 17.86 -19.42 2.47
C GLU A 46 16.56 -19.14 1.71
N LYS A 47 15.44 -18.97 2.44
CA LYS A 47 14.12 -18.74 1.84
C LYS A 47 13.74 -17.26 1.80
N ALA A 48 14.40 -16.40 2.58
CA ALA A 48 14.09 -14.97 2.67
C ALA A 48 14.32 -14.22 1.35
N GLY A 49 15.33 -14.64 0.59
CA GLY A 49 15.66 -14.10 -0.74
C GLY A 49 14.81 -14.66 -1.89
N ARG A 50 13.89 -15.60 -1.63
CA ARG A 50 13.07 -16.20 -2.69
C ARG A 50 12.10 -15.15 -3.25
N VAL A 51 12.25 -14.83 -4.53
CA VAL A 51 11.29 -14.01 -5.26
C VAL A 51 10.07 -14.86 -5.59
N VAL A 52 8.90 -14.46 -5.10
CA VAL A 52 7.61 -15.05 -5.51
C VAL A 52 7.22 -14.41 -6.83
N THR A 53 7.35 -15.15 -7.92
CA THR A 53 7.03 -14.70 -9.28
C THR A 53 5.53 -14.76 -9.59
N GLU A 54 4.76 -15.53 -8.83
CA GLU A 54 3.31 -15.62 -8.98
C GLU A 54 2.62 -14.61 -8.05
N ARG A 55 2.17 -13.47 -8.60
CA ARG A 55 1.09 -12.72 -7.96
C ARG A 55 -0.17 -13.58 -8.04
N GLN A 56 -0.78 -13.91 -6.90
CA GLN A 56 -2.18 -14.33 -6.90
C GLN A 56 -3.02 -13.12 -7.31
N ILE A 57 -3.29 -13.01 -8.61
CA ILE A 57 -4.15 -11.97 -9.17
C ILE A 57 -5.54 -12.16 -8.57
N SER A 58 -6.03 -11.14 -7.86
CA SER A 58 -7.39 -11.14 -7.31
C SER A 58 -8.38 -11.35 -8.45
N PRO A 59 -9.46 -12.14 -8.26
CA PRO A 59 -10.50 -12.29 -9.28
C PRO A 59 -11.02 -10.95 -9.82
N VAL A 60 -11.00 -9.88 -9.00
CA VAL A 60 -11.44 -8.53 -9.36
C VAL A 60 -10.49 -7.85 -10.36
N GLU A 61 -9.19 -8.15 -10.33
CA GLU A 61 -8.21 -7.57 -11.25
C GLU A 61 -8.23 -8.22 -12.64
N ARG A 62 -9.08 -9.25 -12.85
CA ARG A 62 -9.23 -9.96 -14.13
C ARG A 62 -10.31 -9.37 -15.03
N PHE A 63 -11.05 -8.36 -14.56
CA PHE A 63 -12.19 -7.75 -15.25
C PHE A 63 -11.99 -6.26 -15.46
#